data_AF-A0A1Q6IC67-F1
#
_entry.id   AF-A0A1Q6IC67-F1
#
_cell.length_a   1.000
_cell.length_b   1.000
_cell.length_c   1.000
_cell.angle_alpha   90.00
_cell.angle_beta   90.00
_cell.angle_gamma   90.00
#
_symmetry.space_group_name_H-M   'P 1'
#
loop_
_entity.id
_entity.type
_entity.pdbx_description
1 polymer ?
#
loop_
_entity_poly.entity_id
_entity_poly.type
_entity_poly.pdbx_seq_one_letter_code
_entity_poly.pdbx_strand_id
1 'polypeptide(L)'
;RVLKKNNTLDGEEVLDNQDLCLLLKVGIRTLQRYRAIGVLPYFTISGKVFYRTKDVHEFIRTRFAEVEERAAKRKEKEARKAERRRKRGLFP
;
A
#
# COMPACT_ATOMS: atom_id res chain seq x y z
N ARG A 1 17.62 10.52 19.20
CA ARG A 1 16.98 9.18 19.06
C ARG A 1 15.65 9.26 19.79
N VAL A 2 14.53 9.55 19.10
CA VAL A 2 13.22 9.68 19.78
C VAL A 2 12.73 8.28 20.15
N LEU A 3 12.65 8.01 21.45
CA LEU A 3 12.06 6.80 22.01
C LEU A 3 10.59 6.75 21.60
N LYS A 4 10.24 5.79 20.75
CA LYS A 4 8.86 5.58 20.29
C LYS A 4 8.03 5.15 21.50
N LYS A 5 7.05 5.95 21.90
CA LYS A 5 6.03 5.53 22.87
C LYS A 5 5.11 4.60 22.10
N ASN A 6 5.17 3.31 22.39
CA ASN A 6 4.28 2.33 21.76
C ASN A 6 2.86 2.64 22.28
N ASN A 7 2.03 3.22 21.43
CA ASN A 7 0.61 3.36 21.72
C ASN A 7 0.01 1.96 21.64
N THR A 8 -0.26 1.37 22.79
CA THR A 8 -0.97 0.11 22.91
C THR A 8 -2.40 0.42 23.35
N LEU A 9 -3.36 -0.14 22.63
CA LEU A 9 -4.78 -0.07 22.95
C LEU A 9 -5.26 -1.49 23.19
N ASP A 10 -5.69 -1.79 24.41
CA ASP A 10 -6.20 -3.12 24.78
C ASP A 10 -5.22 -4.27 24.46
N GLY A 11 -3.91 -4.00 24.61
CA GLY A 11 -2.84 -4.95 24.30
C GLY A 11 -2.45 -5.03 22.81
N GLU A 12 -3.15 -4.32 21.92
CA GLU A 12 -2.77 -4.22 20.50
C GLU A 12 -1.99 -2.95 20.21
N GLU A 13 -0.92 -3.06 19.42
CA GLU A 13 -0.18 -1.89 18.93
C GLU A 13 -1.00 -1.13 17.89
N VAL A 14 -1.11 0.18 18.10
CA VAL A 14 -1.82 1.10 17.19
C VAL A 14 -0.86 2.18 16.70
N LEU A 15 -1.05 2.57 15.44
CA LEU A 15 -0.28 3.59 14.76
C LEU A 15 -1.13 4.84 14.63
N ASP A 16 -0.56 6.01 14.84
CA ASP A 16 -1.19 7.27 14.50
C ASP A 16 -0.87 7.70 13.06
N ASN A 17 -1.35 8.88 12.65
CA ASN A 17 -1.07 9.40 11.31
C ASN A 17 0.42 9.65 11.08
N GLN A 18 1.19 10.06 12.10
CA GLN A 18 2.59 10.40 11.95
C GLN A 18 3.44 9.14 11.76
N ASP A 19 3.20 8.13 12.59
CA ASP A 19 3.80 6.81 12.47
C ASP A 19 3.48 6.17 11.12
N LEU A 20 2.23 6.26 10.68
CA LEU A 20 1.83 5.65 9.42
C LEU A 20 2.40 6.40 8.20
N CYS A 21 2.48 7.73 8.26
CA CYS A 21 3.16 8.51 7.22
C CYS A 21 4.63 8.10 7.08
N LEU A 22 5.32 7.92 8.22
CA LEU A 22 6.72 7.50 8.24
C LEU A 22 6.90 6.07 7.71
N LEU A 23 6.03 5.14 8.14
CA LEU A 23 6.08 3.74 7.75
C LEU A 23 5.85 3.56 6.24
N LEU A 24 4.82 4.21 5.69
CA LEU A 24 4.46 4.09 4.28
C LEU A 24 5.22 5.08 3.38
N LYS A 25 5.99 6.01 3.95
CA LYS A 25 6.64 7.12 3.24
C LYS A 25 5.66 7.93 2.38
N VAL A 26 4.48 8.21 2.93
CA VAL A 26 3.43 8.98 2.25
C VAL A 26 3.02 10.19 3.09
N GLY A 27 2.46 11.21 2.43
CA GLY A 27 1.86 12.35 3.11
C GLY A 27 0.43 12.11 3.60
N ILE A 28 -0.05 13.00 4.46
CA ILE A 28 -1.39 12.91 5.08
C ILE A 28 -2.54 12.88 4.05
N ARG A 29 -2.37 13.54 2.90
CA ARG A 29 -3.36 13.56 1.81
C ARG A 29 -3.55 12.18 1.19
N THR A 30 -2.49 11.38 1.13
CA THR A 30 -2.56 9.99 0.66
C THR A 30 -3.30 9.11 1.67
N LEU A 31 -3.06 9.28 2.97
CA LEU A 31 -3.80 8.56 4.01
C LEU A 31 -5.29 8.93 4.02
N GLN A 32 -5.62 10.22 3.81
CA GLN A 32 -7.02 10.66 3.63
C GLN A 32 -7.67 9.94 2.44
N ARG A 33 -6.98 9.88 1.28
CA ARG A 33 -7.49 9.16 0.11
C ARG A 33 -7.69 7.67 0.40
N TYR A 34 -6.73 7.01 1.05
CA TYR A 34 -6.84 5.59 1.39
C TYR A 34 -8.03 5.29 2.31
N ARG A 35 -8.33 6.21 3.25
CA ARG A 35 -9.54 6.11 4.07
C ARG A 35 -10.81 6.35 3.25
N ALA A 36 -10.83 7.37 2.39
CA ALA A 36 -11.98 7.71 1.56
C ALA A 36 -12.37 6.59 0.59
N ILE A 37 -11.40 5.87 0.03
CA ILE A 37 -11.65 4.72 -0.86
C ILE A 37 -11.83 3.40 -0.09
N GLY A 38 -11.77 3.41 1.25
CA GLY A 38 -12.03 2.23 2.09
C GLY A 38 -10.94 1.17 2.10
N VAL A 39 -9.76 1.45 1.56
CA VAL A 39 -8.69 0.43 1.43
C VAL A 39 -7.81 0.31 2.66
N LEU A 40 -7.84 1.32 3.52
CA LEU A 40 -7.05 1.37 4.74
C LEU A 40 -8.01 1.52 5.93
N PRO A 41 -8.27 0.43 6.67
CA PRO A 41 -9.10 0.48 7.87
C PRO A 41 -8.53 1.46 8.90
N TYR A 42 -9.41 2.26 9.50
CA TYR A 42 -9.05 3.21 10.53
C TYR A 42 -10.14 3.26 11.59
N PHE A 43 -9.79 3.74 12.77
CA PHE A 43 -10.74 4.03 13.83
C PHE A 43 -10.35 5.35 14.49
N THR A 44 -11.25 5.89 15.31
CA THR A 44 -11.03 7.14 16.01
C THR A 44 -11.14 6.95 17.52
N ILE A 45 -10.20 7.55 18.25
CA ILE A 45 -10.27 7.67 19.71
C ILE A 45 -10.22 9.16 20.03
N SER A 46 -11.25 9.66 20.71
CA SER A 46 -11.32 11.07 21.12
C SER A 46 -11.06 12.05 19.96
N GLY A 47 -11.60 11.75 18.78
CA GLY A 47 -11.44 12.57 17.56
C GLY A 47 -10.10 12.42 16.84
N LYS A 48 -9.14 11.66 17.39
CA LYS A 48 -7.86 11.36 16.74
C LYS A 48 -7.95 10.04 15.98
N VAL A 49 -7.31 9.98 14.82
CA VAL A 49 -7.34 8.82 13.92
C VAL A 49 -6.17 7.90 14.25
N PHE A 50 -6.49 6.60 14.38
CA PHE A 50 -5.55 5.53 14.63
C PHE A 50 -5.78 4.37 13.66
N TYR A 51 -4.75 3.54 13.53
CA TYR A 51 -4.72 2.37 12.65
C TYR A 51 -4.18 1.17 13.43
N ARG A 52 -4.79 0.00 13.27
CA ARG A 52 -4.27 -1.22 13.89
C ARG A 52 -3.06 -1.72 13.10
N THR A 53 -2.01 -2.13 13.79
CA THR A 53 -0.80 -2.65 13.14
C THR A 53 -1.08 -3.86 12.24
N LYS A 54 -2.00 -4.75 12.66
CA LYS A 54 -2.42 -5.92 11.86
C LYS A 54 -2.99 -5.51 10.49
N ASP A 55 -3.96 -4.59 10.50
CA ASP A 55 -4.62 -4.10 9.30
C ASP A 55 -3.64 -3.36 8.38
N VAL A 56 -2.71 -2.58 8.95
CA VAL A 56 -1.68 -1.88 8.19
C VAL A 56 -0.72 -2.87 7.52
N HIS A 57 -0.29 -3.91 8.22
CA HIS A 57 0.55 -4.94 7.63
C HIS A 57 -0.16 -5.70 6.50
N GLU A 58 -1.44 -6.01 6.67
CA GLU A 58 -2.24 -6.62 5.61
C GLU A 58 -2.37 -5.70 4.40
N PHE A 59 -2.69 -4.43 4.63
CA PHE A 59 -2.74 -3.42 3.59
C PHE A 59 -1.43 -3.38 2.78
N ILE A 60 -0.29 -3.35 3.45
CA ILE A 60 1.03 -3.36 2.81
C ILE A 60 1.17 -4.61 1.91
N ARG A 61 0.93 -5.80 2.46
CA ARG A 61 1.06 -7.06 1.70
C ARG A 61 0.19 -7.09 0.45
N THR A 62 -1.08 -6.71 0.58
CA THR A 62 -2.02 -6.67 -0.55
C THR A 62 -1.55 -5.71 -1.64
N ARG A 63 -1.06 -4.51 -1.26
CA ARG A 63 -0.56 -3.53 -2.24
C ARG A 63 0.70 -3.96 -2.96
N PHE A 64 1.63 -4.61 -2.27
CA PHE A 64 2.82 -5.14 -2.91
C PHE A 64 2.47 -6.24 -3.92
N ALA A 65 1.56 -7.16 -3.55
CA ALA A 65 1.08 -8.19 -4.47
C ALA A 65 0.39 -7.61 -5.73
N GLU A 66 -0.47 -6.58 -5.57
CA GLU A 66 -1.09 -5.88 -6.71
C GLU A 66 -0.06 -5.27 -7.68
N VAL A 67 1.04 -4.72 -7.15
CA VAL A 67 2.10 -4.14 -7.97
C VAL A 67 2.84 -5.21 -8.76
N GLU A 68 3.17 -6.34 -8.12
CA GLU A 68 3.82 -7.48 -8.77
C GLU A 68 2.95 -8.08 -9.88
N GLU A 69 1.66 -8.28 -9.60
CA GLU A 69 0.70 -8.78 -10.59
C GLU A 69 0.60 -7.85 -11.81
N ARG A 70 0.54 -6.53 -11.57
CA ARG A 70 0.53 -5.53 -12.65
C ARG A 70 1.81 -5.54 -13.45
N ALA A 71 2.96 -5.76 -12.82
CA ALA A 71 4.25 -5.87 -13.50
C ALA A 71 4.31 -7.14 -14.37
N ALA A 72 3.84 -8.28 -13.87
CA ALA A 72 3.75 -9.53 -14.62
C ALA A 72 2.84 -9.38 -15.86
N LYS A 73 1.64 -8.83 -15.69
CA LYS A 73 0.70 -8.53 -16.79
C LYS A 73 1.29 -7.61 -17.86
N ARG A 74 2.14 -6.65 -17.47
CA ARG A 74 2.85 -5.78 -18.42
C ARG A 74 3.89 -6.57 -19.24
N LYS A 75 4.70 -7.40 -18.58
CA LYS A 75 5.70 -8.26 -19.25
C LYS A 75 5.05 -9.24 -20.22
N GLU A 76 3.94 -9.86 -19.84
CA GLU A 76 3.19 -10.78 -20.69
C GLU A 76 2.62 -10.08 -21.93
N LYS A 77 2.00 -8.90 -21.75
CA LYS A 77 1.49 -8.09 -22.87
C LYS A 77 2.61 -7.67 -23.83
N GLU A 78 3.78 -7.34 -23.29
CA GLU A 78 4.95 -6.97 -24.08
C GLU A 78 5.52 -8.15 -24.86
N ALA A 79 5.66 -9.32 -24.24
CA ALA A 79 6.07 -10.56 -24.90
C ALA A 79 5.12 -10.95 -26.04
N ARG A 80 3.80 -10.92 -25.77
CA ARG A 80 2.77 -11.19 -26.79
C ARG A 80 2.79 -10.17 -27.93
N LYS A 81 3.07 -8.90 -27.64
CA LYS A 81 3.23 -7.85 -28.66
C LYS A 81 4.50 -8.06 -29.49
N ALA A 82 5.62 -8.46 -28.86
CA ALA A 82 6.88 -8.76 -29.54
C ALA A 82 6.75 -9.99 -30.46
N GLU A 83 6.11 -11.06 -30.00
CA GLU A 83 5.83 -12.24 -30.81
C GLU A 83 4.96 -11.91 -32.03
N ARG A 84 3.90 -11.12 -31.84
CA ARG A 84 3.05 -10.63 -32.95
C ARG A 84 3.83 -9.79 -33.96
N ARG A 85 4.79 -8.96 -33.52
CA ARG A 85 5.66 -8.17 -34.41
C ARG A 85 6.61 -9.06 -35.21
N ARG A 86 7.22 -10.07 -34.57
CA ARG A 86 8.06 -11.07 -35.27
C ARG A 86 7.27 -11.84 -36.32
N LYS A 87 6.08 -12.35 -35.97
CA LYS A 87 5.19 -13.08 -36.90
C LYS A 87 4.73 -12.24 -38.10
N ARG A 88 4.67 -10.91 -37.95
CA ARG A 88 4.30 -9.97 -39.03
C ARG A 88 5.49 -9.51 -39.89
N GLY A 89 6.70 -10.02 -39.63
CA GLY A 89 7.91 -9.57 -40.33
C GLY A 89 8.27 -8.11 -40.04
N LEU A 90 7.78 -7.55 -38.92
CA LEU A 90 8.01 -6.16 -38.52
C LEU A 90 9.17 -6.09 -37.50
N PHE A 91 10.25 -6.80 -37.79
CA PHE A 91 11.56 -6.69 -37.15
C PHE A 91 12.58 -6.68 -38.29
N PRO A 92 13.51 -5.72 -38.36
CA PRO A 92 14.64 -5.83 -39.27
C PRO A 92 15.47 -7.07 -38.97
#